data_AF-A0A2G6R7U6-F1
#
_entry.id   AF-A0A2G6R7U6-F1
#
_cell.length_a   1.000
_cell.length_b   1.000
_cell.length_c   1.000
_cell.angle_alpha   90.00
_cell.angle_beta   90.00
_cell.angle_gamma   90.00
#
_symmetry.space_group_name_H-M   'P 1'
#
loop_
_entity.id
_entity.type
_entity.pdbx_description
1 polymer ?
#
loop_
_entity_poly.entity_id
_entity_poly.type
_entity_poly.pdbx_seq_one_letter_code
_entity_poly.pdbx_strand_id
1 'polypeptide(L)' 'MHRKPKLCFVCKTEIIQEDYEYNFEVNMPVCKKCKGTFKEKEKVIELLDSLSEGFVCGCI' A
#
# COMPACT_ATOMS: atom_id res chain seq x y z
N MET A 1 -20.85 13.87 -1.16
CA MET A 1 -19.47 13.48 -1.49
C MET A 1 -19.26 12.02 -1.09
N HIS A 2 -19.15 11.09 -2.05
CA HIS A 2 -18.85 9.69 -1.73
C HIS A 2 -17.33 9.54 -1.59
N ARG A 3 -16.80 9.71 -0.37
CA ARG A 3 -15.41 9.35 -0.07
C ARG A 3 -15.33 7.82 -0.11
N LYS A 4 -14.68 7.26 -1.12
CA LYS A 4 -14.37 5.82 -1.13
C LYS A 4 -13.50 5.49 0.09
N PRO A 5 -13.80 4.43 0.84
CA PRO A 5 -12.96 3.98 1.94
C PRO A 5 -11.56 3.68 1.44
N LYS A 6 -10.53 4.11 2.20
CA LYS A 6 -9.14 3.73 1.91
C LYS A 6 -8.89 2.38 2.55
N LEU A 7 -8.23 1.46 1.83
CA LEU A 7 -7.88 0.16 2.37
C LEU A 7 -6.40 0.16 2.72
N CYS A 8 -6.04 -0.35 3.89
CA CYS A 8 -4.63 -0.53 4.25
C CYS A 8 -3.96 -1.49 3.24
N PHE A 9 -2.85 -1.09 2.63
CA PHE A 9 -2.21 -1.91 1.60
C PHE A 9 -1.69 -3.26 2.15
N VAL A 10 -1.39 -3.30 3.46
CA VAL A 10 -0.90 -4.47 4.20
C VAL A 10 -2.04 -5.41 4.60
N CYS A 11 -2.96 -4.95 5.46
CA CYS A 11 -3.99 -5.81 6.05
C CYS A 11 -5.34 -5.77 5.34
N LYS A 12 -5.48 -4.95 4.28
CA LYS A 12 -6.71 -4.75 3.49
C LYS A 12 -7.93 -4.30 4.31
N THR A 13 -7.74 -3.93 5.56
CA THR A 13 -8.80 -3.38 6.41
C THR A 13 -9.18 -1.99 5.95
N GLU A 14 -10.48 -1.71 6.00
CA GLU A 14 -11.02 -0.38 5.78
C GLU A 14 -10.49 0.61 6.82
N ILE A 15 -9.96 1.70 6.31
CA ILE A 15 -9.49 2.83 7.08
C ILE A 15 -10.64 3.82 7.13
N ILE A 16 -11.24 3.91 8.31
CA ILE A 16 -12.22 4.95 8.63
C ILE A 16 -11.44 6.25 8.71
N GLN A 17 -11.98 7.27 8.03
CA GLN A 17 -11.33 8.54 7.73
C GLN A 17 -10.61 9.07 8.98
N GLU A 18 -9.30 9.37 8.84
CA GLU A 18 -8.37 9.99 9.82
C GLU A 18 -7.32 9.08 10.48
N ASP A 19 -7.43 7.75 10.41
CA ASP A 19 -6.49 6.85 11.11
C ASP A 19 -5.48 6.10 10.22
N TYR A 20 -4.85 6.84 9.29
CA TYR A 20 -3.84 6.29 8.38
C TYR A 20 -2.77 7.28 7.96
N GLU A 21 -1.64 6.72 7.58
CA GLU A 21 -0.53 7.43 6.97
C GLU A 21 -0.26 6.86 5.58
N TYR A 22 0.57 7.54 4.81
CA TYR A 22 1.09 6.99 3.57
C TYR A 22 2.48 6.40 3.80
N ASN A 23 2.73 5.23 3.23
CA ASN A 23 4.09 4.76 3.07
C ASN A 23 4.73 5.50 1.88
N PHE A 24 5.90 6.10 2.09
CA PHE A 24 6.56 6.95 1.08
C PHE A 24 7.19 6.15 -0.07
N GLU A 25 7.57 4.89 0.17
CA GLU A 25 8.24 4.04 -0.82
C GLU A 25 7.27 3.58 -1.90
N VAL A 26 6.03 3.25 -1.50
CA VAL A 26 5.00 2.71 -2.41
C VAL A 26 3.79 3.63 -2.59
N ASN A 27 3.81 4.81 -1.97
CA ASN A 27 2.75 5.82 -2.00
C ASN A 27 1.33 5.28 -1.73
N MET A 28 1.22 4.30 -0.81
CA MET A 28 -0.05 3.63 -0.48
C MET A 28 -0.45 3.85 0.99
N PRO A 29 -1.77 3.87 1.28
CA PRO A 29 -2.28 4.09 2.63
C PRO A 29 -2.02 2.88 3.55
N VAL A 30 -1.53 3.15 4.75
CA VAL A 30 -1.24 2.17 5.81
C VAL A 30 -1.91 2.57 7.11
N CYS A 31 -2.60 1.64 7.77
CA CYS A 31 -3.22 1.90 9.06
C CYS A 31 -2.15 1.93 10.18
N LYS A 32 -2.44 2.59 11.30
CA LYS A 32 -1.51 2.69 12.44
C LYS A 32 -1.06 1.33 13.00
N LYS A 33 -1.89 0.29 12.87
CA LYS A 33 -1.56 -1.08 13.32
C LYS A 33 -0.48 -1.74 12.46
N CYS A 34 -0.40 -1.37 11.19
CA CYS A 34 0.58 -1.93 10.25
C CYS A 34 1.81 -1.02 10.11
N LYS A 35 1.67 0.28 10.38
CA LYS A 35 2.77 1.24 10.31
C LYS A 35 3.94 0.85 11.21
N GLY A 36 5.15 0.90 10.69
CA GLY A 36 6.41 0.56 11.36
C GLY A 36 6.62 -0.94 11.60
N THR A 37 5.70 -1.81 11.18
CA THR A 37 5.80 -3.25 11.45
C THR A 37 6.63 -3.97 10.39
N PHE A 38 7.13 -5.16 10.74
CA PHE A 38 7.81 -6.04 9.78
C PHE A 38 6.92 -6.36 8.56
N LYS A 39 5.61 -6.54 8.78
CA LYS A 39 4.62 -6.80 7.72
C LYS A 39 4.49 -5.64 6.72
N GLU A 40 4.66 -4.39 7.16
CA GLU A 40 4.68 -3.25 6.23
C GLU A 40 5.89 -3.35 5.30
N LYS A 41 7.08 -3.63 5.86
CA LYS A 41 8.31 -3.74 5.08
C LYS A 41 8.28 -4.90 4.08
N GLU A 42 7.85 -6.07 4.51
CA GLU A 42 7.68 -7.22 3.60
C GLU A 42 6.73 -6.86 2.47
N LYS A 43 5.60 -6.21 2.78
CA LYS A 43 4.63 -5.87 1.75
C LYS A 43 5.12 -4.79 0.79
N VAL A 44 5.94 -3.85 1.26
CA VAL A 44 6.63 -2.87 0.41
C VAL A 44 7.53 -3.58 -0.60
N ILE A 45 8.35 -4.52 -0.13
CA ILE A 45 9.26 -5.29 -1.00
C ILE A 45 8.46 -6.08 -2.04
N GLU A 46 7.43 -6.84 -1.61
CA GLU A 46 6.56 -7.59 -2.52
C GLU A 46 5.96 -6.70 -3.62
N LEU A 47 5.51 -5.49 -3.26
CA LEU A 47 4.90 -4.55 -4.20
C LEU A 47 5.92 -3.95 -5.17
N LEU A 48 7.12 -3.60 -4.69
CA LEU A 48 8.19 -3.07 -5.53
C LEU A 48 8.76 -4.14 -6.48
N ASP A 49 8.84 -5.38 -6.01
CA ASP A 49 9.27 -6.53 -6.80
C ASP A 49 8.22 -6.86 -7.88
N SER A 50 6.93 -6.90 -7.51
CA SER A 50 5.82 -7.09 -8.45
C SER A 50 5.74 -5.98 -9.51
N LEU A 51 6.11 -4.74 -9.16
CA LEU A 51 6.21 -3.63 -10.12
C LEU A 51 7.39 -3.81 -11.08
N SER A 52 8.48 -4.42 -10.61
CA SER A 52 9.67 -4.68 -11.42
C SER A 52 9.44 -5.81 -12.42
N GLU A 53 8.68 -6.85 -12.04
CA GLU A 53 8.28 -7.93 -12.97
C GLU A 53 7.25 -7.46 -14.01
N GLY A 54 6.53 -6.36 -13.74
CA GLY A 54 5.56 -5.74 -14.65
C GLY A 54 6.14 -4.77 -15.68
N PHE A 55 7.45 -4.49 -15.67
CA PHE A 55 8.09 -3.59 -16.64
C PHE A 55 8.49 -4.30 -17.95
N VAL A 56 7.77 -5.35 -18.34
CA VAL A 56 7.59 -5.68 -19.76
C VAL A 56 6.40 -4.86 -20.28
N CYS A 57 6.60 -3.54 -20.36
CA CYS A 57 5.81 -2.75 -21.27
C CYS A 57 6.18 -3.22 -22.68
N GLY A 58 5.47 -4.23 -23.18
CA GLY A 58 5.44 -4.58 -24.58
C GLY A 58 4.88 -3.41 -25.36
N CYS A 59 5.70 -2.39 -25.56
CA CYS A 59 5.54 -1.46 -26.67
C CYS A 59 5.89 -2.25 -27.94
N ILE A 60 4.84 -2.82 -28.53
CA ILE A 60 4.62 -3.18 -29.95
C ILE A 60 5.79 -3.77 -30.76
#